data_AF-A0A433PPQ3-F1
#
_entry.id   AF-A0A433PPQ3-F1
#
_cell.length_a   1.000
_cell.length_b   1.000
_cell.length_c   1.000
_cell.angle_alpha   90.00
_cell.angle_beta   90.00
_cell.angle_gamma   90.00
#
_symmetry.space_group_name_H-M   'P 1'
#
loop_
_entity.id
_entity.type
_entity.pdbx_description
1 polymer ?
#
loop_
_entity_poly.entity_id
_entity_poly.type
_entity_poly.pdbx_seq_one_letter_code
_entity_poly.pdbx_strand_id
1 'polypeptide(L)'
;MSIQPLRNGERVSIPNAAPVYLVLDGARHWIPNPTTYNNLFRDWNGIISSPDVNDIYLSYSLSDGAVLAKGAGDPVYLVSNGVKRWIISPSAMDKYHFNWDKIVQVPQVLLDGIQTGTNIE
;
A
#
# COMPACT_ATOMS: atom_id res chain seq x y z
N MET A 1 1.13 24.90 -4.78
CA MET A 1 1.90 23.79 -4.16
C MET A 1 0.97 22.60 -4.07
N SER A 2 1.27 21.49 -4.75
CA SER A 2 0.46 20.28 -4.65
C SER A 2 0.70 19.64 -3.28
N ILE A 3 -0.35 19.51 -2.47
CA ILE A 3 -0.32 18.83 -1.17
C ILE A 3 -0.12 17.31 -1.28
N GLN A 4 -0.03 16.78 -2.50
CA GLN A 4 -0.05 15.35 -2.80
C GLN A 4 1.07 14.53 -2.14
N PRO A 5 2.35 14.98 -2.11
CA PRO A 5 3.41 14.21 -1.44
C PRO A 5 3.25 14.14 0.08
N LEU A 6 2.56 15.10 0.70
CA LEU A 6 2.35 15.14 2.16
C LEU A 6 1.36 14.07 2.63
N ARG A 7 0.51 13.57 1.73
CA ARG A 7 -0.53 12.59 2.03
C ARG A 7 -0.06 11.14 1.86
N ASN A 8 1.19 10.91 1.45
CA ASN A 8 1.72 9.56 1.30
C ASN A 8 1.61 8.75 2.59
N GLY A 9 1.01 7.56 2.50
CA GLY A 9 0.69 6.70 3.64
C GLY A 9 -0.76 6.80 4.11
N GLU A 10 -1.48 7.87 3.74
CA GLU A 10 -2.88 7.99 4.10
C GLU A 10 -3.74 6.93 3.41
N ARG A 11 -4.69 6.38 4.17
CA ARG A 11 -5.84 5.67 3.62
C ARG A 11 -7.00 6.64 3.58
N VAL A 12 -7.58 6.88 2.41
CA VAL A 12 -8.55 7.94 2.19
C VAL A 12 -9.82 7.41 1.55
N SER A 13 -10.95 8.06 1.84
CA SER A 13 -12.26 7.75 1.24
C SER A 13 -13.05 9.04 1.01
N ILE A 14 -13.94 9.03 0.03
CA ILE A 14 -14.91 10.12 -0.17
C ILE A 14 -16.04 9.94 0.87
N PRO A 15 -16.56 11.02 1.49
CA PRO A 15 -17.70 10.93 2.40
C PRO A 15 -18.88 10.18 1.78
N ASN A 16 -19.41 9.19 2.51
CA ASN A 16 -20.50 8.31 2.09
C ASN A 16 -20.21 7.46 0.84
N ALA A 17 -18.95 7.29 0.46
CA ALA A 17 -18.53 6.40 -0.63
C ALA A 17 -17.78 5.19 -0.10
N ALA A 18 -17.94 4.06 -0.79
CA ALA A 18 -17.27 2.80 -0.44
C ALA A 18 -15.78 2.72 -0.84
N PRO A 19 -15.28 3.34 -1.93
CA PRO A 19 -13.89 3.15 -2.32
C PRO A 19 -12.92 3.73 -1.27
N VAL A 20 -12.07 2.86 -0.72
CA VAL A 20 -10.91 3.25 0.06
C VAL A 20 -9.69 3.21 -0.84
N TYR A 21 -8.87 4.26 -0.76
CA TYR A 21 -7.65 4.39 -1.52
C TYR A 21 -6.44 4.45 -0.58
N LEU A 22 -5.32 3.87 -1.00
CA LEU A 22 -4.01 4.16 -0.42
C LEU A 22 -3.38 5.31 -1.20
N VAL A 23 -2.87 6.33 -0.52
CA VAL A 23 -2.04 7.36 -1.16
C VAL A 23 -0.57 6.91 -1.13
N LEU A 24 0.01 6.70 -2.30
CA LEU A 24 1.36 6.20 -2.50
C LEU A 24 1.98 6.94 -3.71
N ASP A 25 3.22 7.39 -3.56
CA ASP A 25 3.93 8.21 -4.57
C ASP A 25 3.14 9.45 -5.06
N GLY A 26 2.36 10.06 -4.18
CA GLY A 26 1.54 11.24 -4.49
C GLY A 26 0.28 10.94 -5.32
N ALA A 27 -0.07 9.66 -5.50
CA ALA A 27 -1.26 9.23 -6.21
C ALA A 27 -2.16 8.38 -5.29
N ARG A 28 -3.46 8.38 -5.56
CA ARG A 28 -4.40 7.47 -4.90
C ARG A 28 -4.52 6.18 -5.71
N HIS A 29 -4.43 5.06 -5.01
CA HIS A 29 -4.55 3.71 -5.55
C HIS A 29 -5.76 3.04 -4.90
N TRP A 30 -6.74 2.64 -5.70
CA TRP A 30 -7.91 1.97 -5.16
C TRP A 30 -7.53 0.62 -4.56
N ILE A 31 -8.04 0.32 -3.37
CA ILE A 31 -7.94 -0.99 -2.74
C ILE A 31 -9.20 -1.77 -3.16
N PRO A 32 -9.09 -2.77 -4.04
CA PRO A 32 -10.22 -3.28 -4.81
C PRO A 32 -11.28 -4.01 -3.98
N ASN A 33 -10.90 -4.54 -2.81
CA ASN A 33 -11.82 -5.25 -1.93
C ASN A 33 -11.29 -5.31 -0.47
N PRO A 34 -12.14 -5.68 0.50
CA PRO A 34 -11.74 -5.82 1.90
C PRO A 34 -10.66 -6.87 2.16
N THR A 35 -10.58 -7.93 1.36
CA THR A 35 -9.53 -8.95 1.49
C THR A 35 -8.16 -8.36 1.23
N THR A 36 -7.98 -7.62 0.12
CA THR A 36 -6.74 -6.89 -0.18
C THR A 36 -6.40 -5.91 0.93
N TYR A 37 -7.39 -5.20 1.49
CA TYR A 37 -7.14 -4.32 2.63
C TYR A 37 -6.58 -5.08 3.83
N ASN A 38 -7.23 -6.18 4.21
CA ASN A 38 -6.89 -6.98 5.38
C ASN A 38 -5.55 -7.73 5.24
N ASN A 39 -5.03 -7.88 4.02
CA ASN A 39 -3.69 -8.40 3.75
C ASN A 39 -2.58 -7.38 4.04
N LEU A 40 -2.90 -6.09 4.12
CA LEU A 40 -1.89 -5.03 4.16
C LEU A 40 -1.88 -4.28 5.49
N PHE A 41 -3.06 -3.88 5.99
CA PHE A 41 -3.15 -2.89 7.07
C PHE A 41 -3.46 -3.51 8.44
N ARG A 42 -3.15 -2.77 9.51
CA ARG A 42 -3.37 -3.22 10.89
C ARG A 42 -4.84 -3.41 11.21
N ASP A 43 -5.64 -2.44 10.81
CA ASP A 43 -7.08 -2.36 11.05
C ASP A 43 -7.71 -1.33 10.08
N TRP A 44 -9.03 -1.16 10.16
CA TRP A 44 -9.78 -0.17 9.38
C TRP A 44 -9.80 1.22 10.03
N ASN A 45 -9.08 1.42 11.15
CA ASN A 45 -9.02 2.71 11.83
C ASN A 45 -8.11 3.67 11.08
N GLY A 46 -8.36 4.98 11.21
CA GLY A 46 -7.53 6.02 10.60
C GLY A 46 -7.74 6.20 9.09
N ILE A 47 -8.84 5.69 8.52
CA ILE A 47 -9.27 6.06 7.17
C ILE A 47 -9.78 7.50 7.22
N ILE A 48 -9.15 8.37 6.45
CA ILE A 48 -9.51 9.79 6.35
C ILE A 48 -10.66 9.94 5.38
N SER A 49 -11.82 10.36 5.87
CA SER A 49 -12.94 10.75 5.03
C SER A 49 -12.78 12.21 4.63
N SER A 50 -12.60 12.49 3.33
CA SER A 50 -12.36 13.85 2.85
C SER A 50 -12.99 14.09 1.47
N PRO A 51 -13.63 15.25 1.24
CA PRO A 51 -14.20 15.58 -0.06
C PRO A 51 -13.14 15.80 -1.16
N ASP A 52 -11.90 16.13 -0.77
CA ASP A 52 -10.79 16.45 -1.68
C ASP A 52 -10.05 15.22 -2.25
N VAL A 53 -10.51 14.00 -1.95
CA VAL A 53 -9.87 12.76 -2.43
C VAL A 53 -9.79 12.72 -3.96
N ASN A 54 -10.75 13.35 -4.65
CA ASN A 54 -10.76 13.40 -6.11
C ASN A 54 -9.69 14.35 -6.70
N ASP A 55 -9.11 15.23 -5.90
CA ASP A 55 -8.02 16.12 -6.31
C ASP A 55 -6.67 15.39 -6.31
N ILE A 56 -6.59 14.22 -5.67
CA ILE A 56 -5.45 13.31 -5.74
C ILE A 56 -5.47 12.57 -7.07
N TYR A 57 -4.34 12.61 -7.79
CA TYR A 57 -4.17 11.90 -9.05
C TYR A 57 -4.51 10.41 -8.87
N LEU A 58 -5.47 9.91 -9.65
CA LEU A 58 -5.86 8.50 -9.64
C LEU A 58 -4.87 7.71 -10.50
N SER A 59 -4.15 6.78 -9.86
CA SER A 59 -3.29 5.83 -10.54
C SER A 59 -3.95 4.44 -10.57
N TYR A 60 -3.23 3.45 -11.12
CA TYR A 60 -3.70 2.07 -11.16
C TYR A 60 -4.05 1.56 -9.77
N SER A 61 -5.16 0.85 -9.64
CA SER A 61 -5.56 0.15 -8.41
C SER A 61 -4.45 -0.78 -7.91
N LEU A 62 -4.47 -1.10 -6.63
CA LEU A 62 -3.74 -2.27 -6.16
C LEU A 62 -4.35 -3.53 -6.79
N SER A 63 -3.54 -4.56 -6.99
CA SER A 63 -4.03 -5.85 -7.45
C SER A 63 -4.97 -6.47 -6.43
N ASP A 64 -5.95 -7.24 -6.91
CA ASP A 64 -6.69 -8.15 -6.05
C ASP A 64 -5.71 -9.12 -5.39
N GLY A 65 -5.81 -9.28 -4.07
CA GLY A 65 -4.89 -10.10 -3.30
C GLY A 65 -3.47 -9.54 -3.18
N ALA A 66 -3.25 -8.22 -3.31
CA ALA A 66 -1.96 -7.63 -2.95
C ALA A 66 -1.55 -8.04 -1.52
N VAL A 67 -0.24 -8.25 -1.31
CA VAL A 67 0.31 -8.78 -0.05
C VAL A 67 1.55 -8.05 0.39
N LEU A 68 1.83 -8.12 1.69
CA LEU A 68 3.16 -7.90 2.24
C LEU A 68 3.91 -9.24 2.21
N ALA A 69 5.11 -9.28 1.63
CA ALA A 69 5.86 -10.52 1.47
C ALA A 69 7.33 -10.34 1.86
N LYS A 70 7.92 -11.40 2.43
CA LYS A 70 9.34 -11.48 2.80
C LYS A 70 9.90 -12.83 2.38
N GLY A 71 11.15 -12.83 1.90
CA GLY A 71 11.88 -14.04 1.53
C GLY A 71 12.89 -14.44 2.59
N ALA A 72 14.07 -14.90 2.16
CA ALA A 72 15.18 -15.16 3.05
C ALA A 72 15.90 -13.84 3.38
N GLY A 73 15.99 -13.48 4.66
CA GLY A 73 16.58 -12.20 5.08
C GLY A 73 15.57 -11.05 5.10
N ASP A 74 16.03 -9.83 5.35
CA ASP A 74 15.21 -8.77 5.95
C ASP A 74 14.25 -7.92 5.10
N PRO A 75 14.41 -7.77 3.78
CA PRO A 75 13.50 -6.93 3.02
C PRO A 75 12.05 -7.41 3.04
N VAL A 76 11.14 -6.52 3.47
CA VAL A 76 9.69 -6.70 3.35
C VAL A 76 9.23 -5.90 2.13
N TYR A 77 8.41 -6.53 1.30
CA TYR A 77 7.91 -5.94 0.06
C TYR A 77 6.40 -5.79 0.09
N LEU A 78 5.90 -4.69 -0.45
CA LEU A 78 4.54 -4.66 -1.02
C LEU A 78 4.61 -5.32 -2.40
N VAL A 79 3.81 -6.36 -2.62
CA VAL A 79 3.67 -7.04 -3.91
C VAL A 79 2.31 -6.72 -4.50
N SER A 80 2.30 -5.97 -5.61
CA SER A 80 1.09 -5.57 -6.33
C SER A 80 1.45 -5.22 -7.78
N ASN A 81 0.51 -5.45 -8.70
CA ASN A 81 0.62 -5.10 -10.11
C ASN A 81 1.85 -5.70 -10.80
N GLY A 82 2.21 -6.93 -10.43
CA GLY A 82 3.38 -7.64 -10.96
C GLY A 82 4.73 -7.09 -10.50
N VAL A 83 4.74 -6.19 -9.51
CA VAL A 83 5.93 -5.52 -9.00
C VAL A 83 6.08 -5.75 -7.49
N LYS A 84 7.31 -5.95 -7.02
CA LYS A 84 7.68 -5.93 -5.61
C LYS A 84 8.37 -4.61 -5.28
N ARG A 85 7.92 -3.92 -4.24
CA ARG A 85 8.49 -2.64 -3.78
C ARG A 85 8.98 -2.77 -2.36
N TRP A 86 10.25 -2.50 -2.13
CA TRP A 86 10.84 -2.64 -0.80
C TRP A 86 10.32 -1.54 0.11
N ILE A 87 9.79 -1.92 1.27
CA ILE A 87 9.42 -1.01 2.35
C ILE A 87 10.67 -0.85 3.22
N ILE A 88 11.33 0.31 3.09
CA ILE A 88 12.75 0.45 3.43
C ILE A 88 13.03 0.46 4.94
N SER A 89 12.01 0.72 5.75
CA SER A 89 12.19 0.92 7.18
C SER A 89 10.91 0.61 7.99
N PRO A 90 11.05 0.41 9.31
CA PRO A 90 9.90 0.39 10.20
C PRO A 90 9.07 1.67 10.18
N SER A 91 9.71 2.83 10.01
CA SER A 91 8.98 4.10 9.87
C SER A 91 8.11 4.14 8.62
N ALA A 92 8.55 3.53 7.51
CA ALA A 92 7.71 3.38 6.32
C ALA A 92 6.55 2.40 6.59
N MET A 93 6.78 1.27 7.27
CA MET A 93 5.69 0.39 7.71
C MET A 93 4.64 1.12 8.55
N ASP A 94 5.07 1.94 9.51
CA ASP A 94 4.18 2.75 10.35
C ASP A 94 3.44 3.82 9.55
N LYS A 95 4.15 4.57 8.70
CA LYS A 95 3.59 5.65 7.87
C LYS A 95 2.45 5.18 6.98
N TYR A 96 2.58 4.00 6.39
CA TYR A 96 1.56 3.40 5.52
C TYR A 96 0.56 2.52 6.29
N HIS A 97 0.64 2.50 7.63
CA HIS A 97 -0.19 1.67 8.53
C HIS A 97 -0.18 0.18 8.18
N PHE A 98 0.92 -0.27 7.57
CA PHE A 98 1.12 -1.68 7.25
C PHE A 98 1.31 -2.49 8.53
N ASN A 99 0.90 -3.75 8.47
CA ASN A 99 0.95 -4.65 9.60
C ASN A 99 2.03 -5.72 9.43
N TRP A 100 2.97 -5.75 10.37
CA TRP A 100 4.02 -6.76 10.44
C TRP A 100 3.46 -8.19 10.51
N ASP A 101 2.32 -8.40 11.18
CA ASP A 101 1.69 -9.71 11.32
C ASP A 101 1.02 -10.22 10.04
N LYS A 102 0.93 -9.37 8.99
CA LYS A 102 0.37 -9.72 7.69
C LYS A 102 1.43 -10.11 6.66
N ILE A 103 2.71 -10.10 7.04
CA ILE A 103 3.80 -10.48 6.16
C ILE A 103 3.74 -11.97 5.88
N VAL A 104 3.62 -12.32 4.60
CA VAL A 104 3.68 -13.70 4.14
C VAL A 104 5.13 -14.09 3.85
N GLN A 105 5.58 -15.19 4.46
CA GLN A 105 6.85 -15.81 4.13
C GLN A 105 6.73 -16.59 2.83
N VAL A 106 7.63 -16.30 1.89
CA VAL A 106 7.67 -16.97 0.58
C VAL A 106 9.10 -17.43 0.26
N PRO A 107 9.28 -18.46 -0.58
CA PRO A 107 10.60 -18.80 -1.09
C PRO A 107 11.24 -17.61 -1.79
N GLN A 108 12.53 -17.35 -1.50
CA GLN A 108 13.26 -16.21 -2.08
C GLN A 108 13.19 -16.17 -3.62
N VAL A 109 13.26 -17.34 -4.27
CA VAL A 109 13.17 -17.49 -5.72
C VAL A 109 11.88 -16.91 -6.32
N LEU A 110 10.76 -16.92 -5.58
CA LEU A 110 9.52 -16.31 -6.04
C LEU A 110 9.63 -14.78 -6.06
N LEU A 111 10.27 -14.19 -5.05
CA LEU A 111 10.52 -12.74 -5.02
C LEU A 111 11.50 -12.33 -6.11
N ASP A 112 12.57 -13.10 -6.31
CA ASP A 112 13.60 -12.80 -7.33
C ASP A 112 13.01 -12.69 -8.74
N GLY A 113 11.98 -13.49 -9.04
CA GLY A 113 11.26 -13.47 -10.32
C GLY A 113 10.30 -12.29 -10.53
N ILE A 114 9.99 -11.50 -9.50
CA ILE A 114 9.08 -10.35 -9.60
C ILE A 114 9.88 -9.08 -9.94
N GLN A 115 9.37 -8.24 -10.85
CA GLN A 115 10.02 -6.97 -11.16
C GLN A 115 10.18 -6.10 -9.90
N THR A 116 11.38 -5.56 -9.68
CA THR A 116 11.63 -4.60 -8.59
C THR A 116 11.15 -3.22 -8.99
N GLY A 117 10.27 -2.63 -8.18
CA GLY A 117 9.80 -1.25 -8.35
C GLY A 117 10.52 -0.27 -7.44
N THR A 118 10.16 1.01 -7.56
CA THR A 118 10.63 2.06 -6.64
C THR A 118 10.34 1.68 -5.20
N ASN A 119 11.27 1.99 -4.30
CA ASN A 119 11.09 1.74 -2.88
C ASN A 119 9.91 2.54 -2.28
N ILE A 120 9.46 2.14 -1.10
CA ILE A 120 8.44 2.82 -0.30
C ILE A 120 9.14 3.38 0.94
N GLU A 121 9.12 4.72 1.08
CA GLU A 121 9.78 5.50 2.14
C GLU A 121 8.78 6.23 3.06
#